data_AF-A0A2I0NAA9-F1
#
_entry.id   AF-A0A2I0NAA9-F1
#
_cell.length_a   1.000
_cell.length_b   1.000
_cell.length_c   1.000
_cell.angle_alpha   90.00
_cell.angle_beta   90.00
_cell.angle_gamma   90.00
#
_symmetry.space_group_name_H-M   'P 1'
#
loop_
_entity.id
_entity.type
_entity.pdbx_description
1 polymer ?
#
loop_
_entity_poly.entity_id
_entity_poly.type
_entity_poly.pdbx_seq_one_letter_code
_entity_poly.pdbx_strand_id
1 'polypeptide(L)'
;MIKVSKSINIFNKIYIGFFCFMIIFMLGVTIFVEKEPDFALDRVIVGIRQEYQLEFEEETYTIEDFEWGNIESITYGNWYDNAPEPHGYMTIYLKEHGKKKVLDAIEHLKTLGFVRNAYVESLIYPF
;
A
#
# COMPACT_ATOMS: atom_id res chain seq x y z
N MET A 1 -55.72 33.91 -15.91
CA MET A 1 -55.11 32.57 -15.67
C MET A 1 -53.78 32.30 -16.40
N ILE A 2 -53.29 33.14 -17.31
CA ILE A 2 -52.15 32.80 -18.20
C ILE A 2 -50.76 32.93 -17.53
N LYS A 3 -50.63 33.75 -16.48
CA LYS A 3 -49.33 34.08 -15.84
C LYS A 3 -48.73 32.90 -15.06
N VAL A 4 -49.57 32.07 -14.45
CA VAL A 4 -49.16 30.92 -13.61
C VAL A 4 -48.55 29.79 -14.44
N SER A 5 -49.09 29.52 -15.63
CA SER A 5 -48.61 28.47 -16.55
C SER A 5 -47.19 28.73 -17.08
N LYS A 6 -46.84 29.99 -17.38
CA LYS A 6 -45.48 30.36 -17.83
C LYS A 6 -44.45 30.20 -16.73
N SER A 7 -44.79 30.60 -15.50
CA SER A 7 -43.90 30.47 -14.34
C SER A 7 -43.58 29.00 -14.03
N ILE A 8 -44.58 28.11 -14.05
CA ILE A 8 -44.37 26.66 -13.82
C ILE A 8 -43.43 26.05 -14.87
N ASN A 9 -43.56 26.43 -16.14
CA ASN A 9 -42.68 25.96 -17.21
C ASN A 9 -41.22 26.46 -17.06
N ILE A 10 -41.00 27.63 -16.48
CA ILE A 10 -39.66 28.17 -16.21
C ILE A 10 -39.03 27.45 -15.02
N PHE A 11 -39.79 27.22 -13.94
CA PHE A 11 -39.32 26.47 -12.77
C PHE A 11 -38.93 25.04 -13.13
N ASN A 12 -39.73 24.34 -13.95
CA ASN A 12 -39.39 22.98 -14.41
C ASN A 12 -38.11 22.94 -15.26
N LYS A 13 -37.86 23.93 -16.11
CA LYS A 13 -36.63 24.02 -16.91
C LYS A 13 -35.39 24.25 -16.05
N ILE A 14 -35.50 25.09 -15.01
CA ILE A 14 -34.42 25.32 -14.05
C ILE A 14 -34.12 24.04 -13.25
N TYR A 15 -35.17 23.32 -12.83
CA TYR A 15 -35.02 22.06 -12.10
C TYR A 15 -34.35 20.97 -12.93
N ILE A 16 -34.74 20.83 -14.20
CA ILE A 16 -34.12 19.88 -15.14
C ILE A 16 -32.66 20.25 -15.39
N GLY A 17 -32.35 21.53 -15.58
CA GLY A 17 -30.96 21.99 -15.75
C GLY A 17 -30.08 21.69 -14.54
N PHE A 18 -30.60 21.89 -13.34
CA PHE A 18 -29.89 21.60 -12.09
C PHE A 18 -29.68 20.09 -11.89
N PHE A 19 -30.69 19.28 -12.23
CA PHE A 19 -30.60 17.82 -12.16
C PHE A 19 -29.57 17.25 -13.15
N CYS A 20 -29.55 17.77 -14.39
CA CYS A 20 -28.53 17.40 -15.38
C CYS A 20 -27.11 17.81 -14.93
N PHE A 21 -26.95 18.99 -14.32
CA PHE A 21 -25.66 19.44 -13.80
C PHE A 21 -25.14 18.55 -12.65
N MET A 22 -26.02 18.09 -11.74
CA MET A 22 -25.65 17.16 -10.67
C MET A 22 -25.19 15.80 -11.21
N ILE A 23 -25.82 15.27 -12.25
CA ILE A 23 -25.42 13.99 -12.86
C ILE A 23 -24.03 14.10 -13.50
N ILE A 24 -23.76 15.20 -14.21
CA ILE A 24 -22.45 15.45 -14.83
C ILE A 24 -21.36 15.63 -13.76
N PHE A 25 -21.67 16.31 -12.65
CA PHE A 25 -20.75 16.47 -11.54
C PHE A 25 -20.44 15.12 -10.86
N MET A 26 -21.45 14.28 -10.63
CA MET A 26 -21.27 12.92 -10.08
C MET A 26 -20.45 12.01 -11.01
N LEU A 27 -20.63 12.13 -12.34
CA LEU A 27 -19.84 11.39 -13.34
C LEU A 27 -18.42 11.94 -13.51
N GLY A 28 -18.18 13.22 -13.22
CA GLY A 28 -16.88 13.88 -13.37
C GLY A 28 -15.89 13.61 -12.23
N VAL A 29 -16.36 13.10 -11.08
CA VAL A 29 -15.52 12.89 -9.89
C VAL A 29 -14.64 11.62 -9.99
N THR A 30 -14.82 10.77 -11.00
CA THR A 30 -14.14 9.46 -11.07
C THR A 30 -12.81 9.41 -11.84
N ILE A 31 -12.20 10.55 -12.22
CA ILE A 31 -10.95 10.56 -13.03
C ILE A 31 -9.73 11.02 -12.22
N PHE A 32 -9.71 10.77 -10.91
CA PHE A 32 -8.44 10.72 -10.18
C PHE A 32 -7.88 9.31 -10.33
N VAL A 33 -7.24 9.04 -11.47
CA VAL A 33 -6.34 7.88 -11.60
C VAL A 33 -5.11 8.24 -10.79
N GLU A 34 -5.09 7.84 -9.52
CA GLU A 34 -3.86 7.84 -8.73
C GLU A 34 -2.86 6.94 -9.47
N LYS A 35 -1.76 7.55 -9.92
CA LYS A 35 -0.65 6.81 -10.50
C LYS A 35 -0.15 5.85 -9.43
N GLU A 36 -0.30 4.55 -9.67
CA GLU A 36 0.17 3.55 -8.71
C GLU A 36 1.68 3.76 -8.48
N PRO A 37 2.14 3.76 -7.22
CA PRO A 37 3.57 3.84 -6.94
C PRO A 37 4.27 2.67 -7.62
N ASP A 38 5.38 2.96 -8.29
CA ASP A 38 6.22 1.92 -8.89
C ASP A 38 7.12 1.35 -7.79
N PHE A 39 6.98 0.05 -7.54
CA PHE A 39 7.69 -0.63 -6.46
C PHE A 39 8.13 -2.02 -6.88
N ALA A 40 9.14 -2.55 -6.18
CA ALA A 40 9.69 -3.87 -6.47
C ALA A 40 8.60 -4.96 -6.34
N LEU A 41 8.37 -5.71 -7.42
CA LEU A 41 7.31 -6.71 -7.49
C LEU A 41 7.76 -8.10 -7.03
N ASP A 42 9.01 -8.25 -6.62
CA ASP A 42 9.68 -9.52 -6.33
C ASP A 42 10.19 -9.62 -4.89
N ARG A 43 10.12 -8.54 -4.09
CA ARG A 43 10.72 -8.53 -2.75
C ARG A 43 9.96 -7.63 -1.76
N VAL A 44 10.14 -7.93 -0.48
CA VAL A 44 9.65 -7.14 0.65
C VAL A 44 10.82 -6.83 1.58
N ILE A 45 10.89 -5.58 2.06
CA ILE A 45 11.81 -5.19 3.14
C ILE A 45 11.09 -5.37 4.47
N VAL A 46 11.77 -6.02 5.41
CA VAL A 46 11.28 -6.30 6.76
C VAL A 46 12.23 -5.67 7.77
N GLY A 47 11.69 -4.88 8.69
CA GLY A 47 12.41 -4.43 9.87
C GLY A 47 12.21 -5.40 11.02
N ILE A 48 13.29 -5.79 11.69
CA ILE A 48 13.31 -6.69 12.84
C ILE A 48 13.32 -5.86 14.11
N ARG A 49 12.51 -6.25 15.11
CA ARG A 49 12.45 -5.53 16.38
C ARG A 49 13.73 -5.69 17.18
N GLN A 50 14.02 -4.70 18.02
CA GLN A 50 15.21 -4.70 18.87
C GLN A 50 15.30 -5.93 19.79
N GLU A 51 14.16 -6.45 20.29
CA GLU A 51 14.18 -7.60 21.19
C GLU A 51 14.75 -8.88 20.56
N TYR A 52 14.87 -8.90 19.22
CA TYR A 52 15.41 -10.02 18.45
C TYR A 52 16.72 -9.67 17.73
N GLN A 53 17.50 -8.76 18.30
CA GLN A 53 18.79 -8.32 17.76
C GLN A 53 19.79 -9.48 17.62
N LEU A 54 19.86 -10.34 18.64
CA LEU A 54 20.83 -11.42 18.67
C LEU A 54 20.57 -12.41 17.53
N GLU A 55 19.31 -12.80 17.34
CA GLU A 55 18.86 -13.68 16.26
C GLU A 55 19.14 -13.08 14.87
N PHE A 56 19.05 -11.76 14.76
CA PHE A 56 19.42 -11.07 13.51
C PHE A 56 20.92 -11.08 13.27
N GLU A 57 21.73 -10.72 14.27
CA GLU A 57 23.19 -10.63 14.16
C GLU A 57 23.86 -11.99 13.98
N GLU A 58 23.29 -13.03 14.57
CA GLU A 58 23.71 -14.43 14.38
C GLU A 58 23.15 -15.06 13.10
N GLU A 59 22.36 -14.31 12.31
CA GLU A 59 21.71 -14.73 11.07
C GLU A 59 20.88 -16.02 11.22
N THR A 60 20.17 -16.17 12.35
CA THR A 60 19.49 -17.44 12.68
C THR A 60 18.15 -17.63 11.99
N TYR A 61 17.53 -16.57 11.46
CA TYR A 61 16.24 -16.69 10.78
C TYR A 61 16.36 -17.50 9.50
N THR A 62 15.48 -18.49 9.35
CA THR A 62 15.32 -19.29 8.15
C THR A 62 14.02 -18.93 7.44
N ILE A 63 13.81 -19.49 6.24
CA ILE A 63 12.58 -19.28 5.46
C ILE A 63 11.35 -19.78 6.23
N GLU A 64 11.51 -20.84 7.04
CA GLU A 64 10.45 -21.46 7.82
C GLU A 64 9.91 -20.55 8.92
N ASP A 65 10.75 -19.71 9.53
CA ASP A 65 10.35 -18.78 10.60
C ASP A 65 9.36 -17.71 10.12
N PHE A 66 9.31 -17.47 8.81
CA PHE A 66 8.36 -16.56 8.19
C PHE A 66 6.99 -17.17 7.95
N GLU A 67 6.83 -18.49 8.12
CA GLU A 67 5.56 -19.22 7.97
C GLU A 67 4.82 -18.90 6.65
N TRP A 68 5.55 -18.61 5.58
CA TRP A 68 4.98 -18.21 4.28
C TRP A 68 5.58 -18.98 3.12
N GLY A 69 4.76 -19.76 2.42
CA GLY A 69 5.22 -20.65 1.35
C GLY A 69 5.84 -19.94 0.14
N ASN A 70 5.56 -18.64 -0.04
CA ASN A 70 6.00 -17.86 -1.20
C ASN A 70 7.37 -17.16 -1.02
N ILE A 71 8.22 -17.62 -0.10
CA ILE A 71 9.56 -17.05 0.09
C ILE A 71 10.58 -17.91 -0.66
N GLU A 72 11.42 -17.27 -1.47
CA GLU A 72 12.52 -17.88 -2.21
C GLU A 72 13.84 -17.80 -1.44
N SER A 73 14.18 -16.61 -0.93
CA SER A 73 15.42 -16.38 -0.20
C SER A 73 15.32 -15.18 0.73
N ILE A 74 16.26 -15.10 1.66
CA ILE A 74 16.39 -14.02 2.63
C ILE A 74 17.78 -13.42 2.47
N THR A 75 17.90 -12.10 2.61
CA THR A 75 19.18 -11.41 2.70
C THR A 75 19.18 -10.48 3.90
N TYR A 76 20.20 -10.61 4.74
CA TYR A 76 20.42 -9.72 5.87
C TYR A 76 21.00 -8.39 5.39
N GLY A 77 20.41 -7.31 5.89
CA GLY A 77 20.87 -5.94 5.71
C GLY A 77 21.58 -5.42 6.95
N ASN A 78 21.62 -4.10 7.10
CA ASN A 78 22.28 -3.46 8.22
C ASN A 78 21.40 -3.45 9.48
N TRP A 79 22.06 -3.50 10.63
CA TRP A 79 21.50 -3.10 11.92
C TRP A 79 21.76 -1.62 12.19
N TYR A 80 20.80 -0.92 12.80
CA TYR A 80 20.88 0.51 13.09
C TYR A 80 20.70 0.80 14.58
N ASP A 81 21.79 0.79 15.35
CA ASP A 81 21.76 1.06 16.81
C ASP A 81 21.42 2.52 17.16
N ASN A 82 21.74 3.47 16.28
CA ASN A 82 21.60 4.90 16.56
C ASN A 82 20.20 5.47 16.22
N ALA A 83 19.24 4.61 15.90
CA ALA A 83 17.86 5.03 15.64
C ALA A 83 17.09 5.23 16.96
N PRO A 84 16.02 6.06 16.99
CA PRO A 84 15.14 6.17 18.16
C PRO A 84 14.56 4.82 18.62
N GLU A 85 14.38 3.91 17.66
CA GLU A 85 14.06 2.50 17.87
C GLU A 85 15.08 1.68 17.08
N PRO A 86 16.09 1.07 17.71
CA PRO A 86 17.05 0.19 17.04
C PRO A 86 16.36 -0.95 16.30
N HIS A 87 16.86 -1.28 15.10
CA HIS A 87 16.29 -2.36 14.27
C HIS A 87 17.28 -2.83 13.21
N GLY A 88 17.09 -4.07 12.77
CA GLY A 88 17.75 -4.66 11.62
C GLY A 88 16.84 -4.69 10.41
N TYR A 89 17.40 -4.68 9.21
CA TYR A 89 16.64 -4.87 7.97
C TYR A 89 16.97 -6.20 7.32
N MET A 90 15.94 -6.86 6.80
CA MET A 90 16.10 -7.99 5.89
C MET A 90 15.31 -7.76 4.61
N THR A 91 15.82 -8.30 3.52
CA THR A 91 15.09 -8.38 2.25
C THR A 91 14.61 -9.80 2.05
N ILE A 92 13.30 -9.97 1.90
CA ILE A 92 12.63 -11.23 1.62
C ILE A 92 12.31 -11.27 0.13
N TYR A 93 12.91 -12.20 -0.61
CA TYR A 93 12.62 -12.42 -2.02
C TYR A 93 11.51 -13.46 -2.19
N LEU A 94 10.59 -13.20 -3.12
CA LEU A 94 9.40 -14.01 -3.32
C LEU A 94 9.58 -14.97 -4.50
N LYS A 95 9.05 -16.21 -4.39
CA LYS A 95 9.04 -17.17 -5.51
C LYS A 95 8.11 -16.71 -6.64
N GLU A 96 6.91 -16.26 -6.26
CA GLU A 96 5.92 -15.70 -7.17
C GLU A 96 5.88 -14.18 -7.03
N HIS A 97 6.08 -13.49 -8.15
CA HIS A 97 6.14 -12.03 -8.22
C HIS A 97 4.77 -11.41 -8.52
N GLY A 98 4.68 -10.11 -8.28
CA GLY A 98 3.55 -9.27 -8.66
C GLY A 98 2.98 -8.47 -7.48
N LYS A 99 2.31 -7.37 -7.80
CA LYS A 99 1.75 -6.44 -6.81
C LYS A 99 0.94 -7.13 -5.72
N LYS A 100 0.01 -8.00 -6.12
CA LYS A 100 -0.81 -8.76 -5.16
C LYS A 100 0.05 -9.64 -4.25
N LYS A 101 1.02 -10.37 -4.80
CA LYS A 101 1.88 -11.29 -4.03
C LYS A 101 2.72 -10.56 -3.00
N VAL A 102 3.24 -9.40 -3.37
CA VAL A 102 4.00 -8.52 -2.48
C VAL A 102 3.12 -7.93 -1.38
N LEU A 103 1.91 -7.48 -1.71
CA LEU A 103 0.96 -6.97 -0.71
C LEU A 103 0.51 -8.06 0.26
N ASP A 104 0.16 -9.25 -0.25
CA ASP A 104 -0.20 -10.41 0.57
C ASP A 104 0.96 -10.79 1.51
N ALA A 105 2.21 -10.77 1.00
CA ALA A 105 3.40 -11.03 1.81
C ALA A 105 3.58 -9.96 2.91
N ILE A 106 3.41 -8.68 2.60
CA ILE A 106 3.49 -7.59 3.61
C ILE A 106 2.46 -7.77 4.71
N GLU A 107 1.22 -8.10 4.34
CA GLU A 107 0.15 -8.33 5.32
C GLU A 107 0.49 -9.49 6.24
N HIS A 108 0.96 -10.61 5.69
CA HIS A 108 1.40 -11.76 6.46
C HIS A 108 2.59 -11.42 7.38
N LEU A 109 3.65 -10.83 6.85
CA LEU A 109 4.88 -10.52 7.59
C LEU A 109 4.62 -9.60 8.79
N LYS A 110 3.68 -8.65 8.68
CA LYS A 110 3.28 -7.78 9.79
C LYS A 110 2.63 -8.52 10.97
N THR A 111 2.18 -9.76 10.78
CA THR A 111 1.60 -10.56 11.86
C THR A 111 2.65 -11.23 12.73
N LEU A 112 3.90 -11.33 12.26
CA LEU A 112 4.97 -12.04 12.94
C LEU A 112 5.52 -11.21 14.12
N GLY A 113 5.70 -11.85 15.28
CA GLY A 113 6.06 -11.17 16.52
C GLY A 113 7.43 -10.48 16.49
N PHE A 114 8.38 -11.02 15.71
CA PHE A 114 9.72 -10.46 15.54
C PHE A 114 9.79 -9.33 14.49
N VAL A 115 8.72 -9.14 13.71
CA VAL A 115 8.63 -8.10 12.69
C VAL A 115 8.17 -6.79 13.33
N ARG A 116 8.94 -5.73 13.07
CA ARG A 116 8.60 -4.35 13.42
C ARG A 116 7.72 -3.72 12.34
N ASN A 117 8.16 -3.81 11.10
CA ASN A 117 7.46 -3.32 9.92
C ASN A 117 7.80 -4.16 8.69
N ALA A 118 6.92 -4.10 7.68
CA ALA A 118 7.17 -4.68 6.37
C ALA A 118 6.64 -3.74 5.29
N TYR A 119 7.44 -3.50 4.25
CA TYR A 119 7.13 -2.55 3.18
C TYR A 119 7.87 -2.89 1.89
N VAL A 120 7.47 -2.25 0.80
CA VAL A 120 8.15 -2.34 -0.50
C VAL A 120 9.16 -1.22 -0.66
N GLU A 121 10.30 -1.51 -1.28
CA GLU A 121 11.18 -0.46 -1.76
C GLU A 121 10.49 0.29 -2.93
N SER A 122 10.34 1.60 -2.77
CA SER A 122 9.87 2.46 -3.85
C SER A 122 10.98 2.60 -4.89
N LEU A 123 10.69 2.31 -6.16
CA LEU A 123 11.65 2.48 -7.26
C LEU A 123 11.84 3.95 -7.66
N ILE A 124 11.19 4.89 -6.97
CA ILE A 124 11.13 6.32 -7.30
C ILE A 124 11.84 7.20 -6.26
N TYR A 125 12.97 6.76 -5.71
CA TYR A 125 13.90 7.69 -5.05
C TYR A 125 15.10 7.99 -5.96
N PRO A 126 15.27 9.23 -6.45
CA PRO A 126 16.56 9.68 -6.93
C PRO A 126 17.44 9.90 -5.69
N PHE A 127 18.69 9.43 -5.76
CA PHE A 127 19.75 9.82 -4.84
C PHE A 127 19.93 11.34 -4.81
#